data_AF-A0A6I7X6Y8-F1
#
_entry.id   AF-A0A6I7X6Y8-F1
#
_cell.length_a   1.000
_cell.length_b   1.000
_cell.length_c   1.000
_cell.angle_alpha   90.00
_cell.angle_beta   90.00
_cell.angle_gamma   90.00
#
_symmetry.space_group_name_H-M   'P 1'
#
loop_
_entity.id
_entity.type
_entity.pdbx_description
1 polymer ?
#
loop_
_entity_poly.entity_id
_entity_poly.type
_entity_poly.pdbx_seq_one_letter_code
_entity_poly.pdbx_strand_id
1 'polypeptide(L)'
;ARNLLERLIDFEEDVLRFMTIAYVPFTNNAAENSIRMTKVQQKISGCFRSTEGAKIFCRVRGYLATCRKQGVSATLAMTLVFEGKLPKFSL
;
A
#
# COMPACT_ATOMS: atom_id res chain seq x y z
N ALA A 1 23.29 -9.30 12.42
CA ALA A 1 23.87 -8.01 11.99
C ALA A 1 24.32 -8.03 10.53
N ARG A 2 25.11 -9.04 10.11
CA ARG A 2 25.64 -9.15 8.73
C ARG A 2 24.60 -9.01 7.60
N ASN A 3 23.52 -9.80 7.62
CA ASN A 3 22.49 -9.75 6.56
C ASN A 3 21.81 -8.38 6.41
N LEU A 4 21.67 -7.63 7.51
CA LEU A 4 21.10 -6.29 7.44
C LEU A 4 22.10 -5.33 6.80
N LEU A 5 23.37 -5.38 7.20
CA LEU A 5 24.42 -4.57 6.62
C LEU A 5 24.59 -4.83 5.12
N GLU A 6 24.66 -6.10 4.72
CA GLU A 6 24.76 -6.50 3.30
C GLU A 6 23.58 -5.94 2.50
N ARG A 7 22.36 -6.03 3.04
CA ARG A 7 21.17 -5.48 2.37
C ARG A 7 21.16 -3.95 2.32
N LEU A 8 21.73 -3.25 3.30
CA LEU A 8 21.85 -1.79 3.24
C LEU A 8 22.90 -1.35 2.21
N ILE A 9 23.97 -2.14 2.03
CA ILE A 9 24.98 -1.91 0.99
C ILE A 9 24.39 -2.19 -0.39
N ASP A 10 23.76 -3.36 -0.58
CA ASP A 10 23.19 -3.77 -1.88
C ASP A 10 22.09 -2.83 -2.39
N PHE A 11 21.40 -2.13 -1.48
CA PHE A 11 20.28 -1.22 -1.79
C PHE A 11 20.52 0.21 -1.29
N GLU A 12 21.78 0.65 -1.21
CA GLU A 12 22.16 1.96 -0.67
C GLU A 12 21.39 3.13 -1.33
N GLU A 13 21.29 3.13 -2.66
CA GLU A 13 20.59 4.18 -3.40
C GLU A 13 19.11 4.28 -3.02
N ASP A 14 18.44 3.16 -2.76
CA ASP A 14 17.04 3.13 -2.34
C ASP A 14 16.87 3.59 -0.90
N VAL A 15 17.76 3.14 -0.01
CA VAL A 15 17.74 3.50 1.42
C VAL A 15 18.01 4.99 1.60
N LEU A 16 18.94 5.56 0.84
CA LEU A 16 19.36 6.96 0.94
C LEU A 16 18.64 7.89 -0.05
N ARG A 17 17.66 7.40 -0.81
CA ARG A 17 16.93 8.18 -1.84
C ARG A 17 16.34 9.50 -1.32
N PHE A 18 15.94 9.54 -0.05
CA PHE A 18 15.41 10.75 0.59
C PHE A 18 16.44 11.89 0.71
N MET A 19 17.74 11.58 0.63
CA MET A 19 18.81 12.59 0.68
C MET A 19 18.94 13.37 -0.63
N THR A 20 18.55 12.78 -1.76
CA THR A 20 18.70 13.36 -3.10
C THR A 20 17.38 13.78 -3.72
N ILE A 21 16.26 13.16 -3.33
CA ILE A 21 14.93 13.43 -3.88
C ILE A 21 14.02 14.05 -2.80
N ALA A 22 13.78 15.36 -2.90
CA ALA A 22 13.10 16.15 -1.88
C ALA A 22 11.67 15.68 -1.53
N TYR A 23 10.94 15.05 -2.47
CA TYR A 23 9.59 14.55 -2.22
C TYR A 23 9.56 13.13 -1.64
N VAL A 24 10.71 12.46 -1.52
CA VAL A 24 10.80 11.12 -0.91
C VAL A 24 11.03 11.30 0.60
N PRO A 25 10.11 10.81 1.45
CA PRO A 25 10.30 10.91 2.89
C PRO A 25 11.39 9.96 3.38
N PHE A 26 12.09 10.34 4.46
CA PHE A 26 13.03 9.47 5.18
C PHE A 26 12.36 8.20 5.75
N THR A 27 11.05 8.25 5.98
CA THR A 27 10.31 7.16 6.63
C THR A 27 9.51 6.32 5.64
N ASN A 28 9.46 5.01 5.88
CA ASN A 28 8.62 4.06 5.18
C ASN A 28 7.22 3.88 5.82
N ASN A 29 6.86 4.68 6.83
CA ASN A 29 5.62 4.54 7.62
C ASN A 29 4.35 4.40 6.76
N ALA A 30 4.27 5.10 5.63
CA ALA A 30 3.13 5.02 4.72
C ALA A 30 3.01 3.63 4.07
N ALA A 31 4.14 3.02 3.68
CA ALA A 31 4.18 1.67 3.14
C ALA A 31 3.82 0.64 4.22
N GLU A 32 4.42 0.76 5.41
CA GLU A 32 4.14 -0.14 6.54
C GLU A 32 2.68 -0.09 6.98
N ASN A 33 2.10 1.10 7.11
CA ASN A 33 0.69 1.27 7.46
C ASN A 33 -0.25 0.65 6.41
N SER A 34 0.13 0.70 5.13
CA SER A 34 -0.66 0.10 4.05
C SER A 34 -0.71 -1.43 4.15
N ILE A 35 0.40 -2.08 4.53
CA ILE A 35 0.48 -3.55 4.68
C ILE A 35 0.00 -4.06 6.05
N ARG A 36 0.02 -3.21 7.08
CA ARG A 36 -0.28 -3.60 8.47
C ARG A 36 -1.64 -4.27 8.61
N MET A 37 -2.68 -3.73 7.98
CA MET A 37 -4.04 -4.29 8.05
C MET A 37 -4.14 -5.69 7.45
N THR A 38 -3.39 -5.98 6.38
CA THR A 38 -3.33 -7.34 5.80
C THR A 38 -2.72 -8.32 6.79
N LYS A 39 -1.66 -7.91 7.51
CA LYS A 39 -1.05 -8.76 8.53
C LYS A 39 -1.96 -8.96 9.73
N VAL A 40 -2.70 -7.93 10.13
CA VAL A 40 -3.72 -8.04 11.19
C VAL A 40 -4.79 -9.07 10.80
N GLN A 41 -5.33 -9.01 9.58
CA GLN A 41 -6.33 -9.97 9.11
C GLN A 41 -5.81 -11.42 9.08
N GLN A 42 -4.52 -11.63 8.83
CA GLN A 42 -3.90 -12.95 8.92
C GLN A 42 -3.74 -13.47 10.35
N LYS A 43 -3.58 -12.57 11.34
CA LYS A 43 -3.26 -12.92 12.73
C LYS A 43 -4.48 -13.26 13.58
N ILE A 44 -5.66 -12.74 13.24
CA ILE A 44 -6.88 -12.92 14.04
C ILE A 44 -7.57 -14.27 13.75
N SER A 45 -8.28 -14.82 14.74
CA SER A 45 -9.15 -15.98 14.55
C SER A 45 -10.26 -15.63 13.54
N GLY A 46 -10.41 -16.42 12.47
CA GLY A 46 -11.28 -16.09 11.33
C GLY A 46 -10.58 -15.39 10.17
N CYS A 47 -9.26 -15.54 10.04
CA CYS A 47 -8.41 -15.04 8.94
C CYS A 47 -8.92 -15.42 7.53
N PHE A 48 -8.15 -15.07 6.49
CA PHE A 48 -8.52 -15.40 5.11
C PHE A 48 -8.80 -16.91 4.94
N ARG A 49 -10.04 -17.24 4.57
CA ARG A 49 -10.48 -18.62 4.35
C ARG A 49 -10.00 -19.22 3.03
N SER A 50 -9.52 -18.37 2.12
CA SER A 50 -8.95 -18.77 0.83
C SER A 50 -7.98 -17.71 0.31
N THR A 51 -7.06 -18.13 -0.56
CA THR A 51 -6.15 -17.22 -1.27
C THR A 51 -6.92 -16.23 -2.14
N GLU A 52 -8.05 -16.65 -2.72
CA GLU A 52 -8.90 -15.77 -3.53
C GLU A 52 -9.52 -14.65 -2.70
N GLY A 53 -10.03 -14.97 -1.51
CA GLY A 53 -10.53 -13.94 -0.59
C GLY A 53 -9.45 -12.94 -0.17
N ALA A 54 -8.20 -13.41 0.03
CA ALA A 54 -7.07 -12.54 0.30
C ALA A 54 -6.74 -11.61 -0.88
N LYS A 55 -6.78 -12.13 -2.12
CA LYS A 55 -6.58 -11.32 -3.34
C LYS A 55 -7.66 -10.24 -3.49
N ILE A 56 -8.93 -10.58 -3.30
CA ILE A 56 -10.05 -9.63 -3.36
C ILE A 56 -9.85 -8.54 -2.30
N PHE A 57 -9.54 -8.91 -1.06
CA PHE A 57 -9.27 -7.96 0.02
C PHE A 57 -8.13 -6.99 -0.35
N CYS A 58 -7.00 -7.51 -0.82
CA CYS A 58 -5.87 -6.70 -1.25
C CYS A 58 -6.24 -5.77 -2.42
N ARG A 59 -7.03 -6.25 -3.39
CA ARG A 59 -7.49 -5.45 -4.54
C ARG A 59 -8.34 -4.26 -4.12
N VAL A 60 -9.36 -4.49 -3.27
CA VAL A 60 -10.24 -3.42 -2.76
C VAL A 60 -9.44 -2.41 -1.95
N ARG A 61 -8.59 -2.88 -1.03
CA ARG A 61 -7.76 -2.02 -0.17
C ARG A 61 -6.75 -1.21 -0.97
N GLY A 62 -6.10 -1.84 -1.96
CA GLY A 62 -5.15 -1.19 -2.86
C GLY A 62 -5.82 -0.06 -3.65
N TYR A 63 -6.99 -0.34 -4.23
CA TYR A 63 -7.78 0.68 -4.94
C TYR A 63 -8.13 1.88 -4.04
N LEU A 64 -8.66 1.62 -2.84
CA LEU A 64 -9.02 2.69 -1.90
C LEU A 64 -7.80 3.49 -1.41
N ALA A 65 -6.67 2.83 -1.17
CA ALA A 65 -5.43 3.49 -0.77
C ALA A 65 -4.91 4.41 -1.87
N THR A 66 -4.95 3.98 -3.13
CA THR A 66 -4.57 4.81 -4.28
C THR A 66 -5.49 6.00 -4.44
N CYS A 67 -6.81 5.80 -4.36
CA CYS A 67 -7.80 6.89 -4.42
C CYS A 67 -7.54 7.94 -3.33
N ARG A 68 -7.30 7.49 -2.09
CA ARG A 68 -7.01 8.39 -0.97
C ARG A 68 -5.74 9.21 -1.19
N LYS A 69 -4.68 8.62 -1.76
CA LYS A 69 -3.44 9.34 -2.11
C LYS A 69 -3.67 10.43 -3.15
N GLN A 70 -4.68 10.26 -4.00
CA GLN A 70 -5.07 11.22 -5.04
C GLN A 70 -6.23 12.13 -4.62
N GLY A 71 -6.51 12.24 -3.32
CA GLY A 71 -7.55 13.13 -2.79
C GLY A 71 -8.99 12.65 -3.00
N VAL A 72 -9.20 11.41 -3.45
CA VAL A 72 -10.53 10.82 -3.65
C VAL A 72 -10.97 10.10 -2.37
N SER A 73 -12.14 10.47 -1.84
CA SER A 73 -12.70 9.84 -0.64
C SER A 73 -13.10 8.38 -0.91
N ALA A 74 -13.09 7.54 0.13
CA ALA A 74 -13.45 6.13 -0.01
C ALA A 74 -14.90 5.96 -0.51
N THR A 75 -15.83 6.79 -0.04
CA THR A 75 -17.23 6.77 -0.50
C THR A 75 -17.33 7.06 -1.99
N LEU A 76 -16.69 8.14 -2.46
CA LEU A 76 -16.69 8.51 -3.88
C LEU A 76 -16.02 7.43 -4.74
N ALA A 77 -14.89 6.88 -4.28
CA ALA A 77 -14.21 5.79 -4.97
C ALA A 77 -15.12 4.56 -5.13
N MET A 78 -15.82 4.16 -4.07
CA MET A 78 -16.77 3.05 -4.15
C MET A 78 -17.95 3.36 -5.07
N THR A 79 -18.51 4.58 -5.03
CA THR A 79 -19.55 5.02 -5.96
C THR A 79 -19.10 4.88 -7.42
N LEU A 80 -17.90 5.35 -7.75
CA LEU A 80 -17.36 5.26 -9.11
C LEU A 80 -17.24 3.80 -9.59
N VAL A 81 -16.79 2.89 -8.72
CA VAL A 81 -16.73 1.46 -9.05
C VAL A 81 -18.11 0.90 -9.39
N PHE A 82 -19.13 1.22 -8.59
CA PHE A 82 -20.50 0.75 -8.84
C PHE A 82 -21.16 1.41 -10.06
N GLU A 83 -20.76 2.63 -10.41
CA GLU A 83 -21.18 3.30 -11.65
C GLU A 83 -20.38 2.85 -12.89
N GLY A 84 -19.38 1.99 -12.73
CA GLY A 84 -18.50 1.56 -13.83
C GLY A 84 -17.58 2.66 -14.36
N LYS A 85 -17.29 3.68 -13.56
CA LYS A 85 -16.45 4.85 -13.92
C LYS A 85 -15.09 4.78 -13.24
N LEU A 86 -14.08 5.37 -13.87
CA LEU A 86 -12.74 5.51 -13.30
C LEU A 86 -12.57 6.86 -12.59
N PRO A 87 -11.72 6.94 -11.55
CA PRO A 87 -11.33 8.21 -10.97
C PRO A 87 -10.60 9.10 -11.99
N LYS A 88 -10.77 10.42 -11.87
CA LYS A 88 -10.19 11.40 -12.82
C LYS A 88 -8.68 11.30 -13.00
N PHE A 89 -7.94 10.87 -11.97
CA PHE A 89 -6.48 10.70 -12.03
C PHE A 89 -6.03 9.44 -12.80
N SER A 90 -6.97 8.57 -13.18
CA SER A 90 -6.70 7.31 -13.90
C SER A 90 -6.86 7.45 -15.42
N LEU A 91 -7.13 8.68 -15.90
CA LEU A 91 -7.19 9.08 -17.31
C LEU A 91 -5.92 9.87 -17.64
#